data_AF-A0A8A7KFD0-F1
#
_entry.id   AF-A0A8A7KFD0-F1
#
_cell.length_a   1.000
_cell.length_b   1.000
_cell.length_c   1.000
_cell.angle_alpha   90.00
_cell.angle_beta   90.00
_cell.angle_gamma   90.00
#
_symmetry.space_group_name_H-M   'P 1'
#
loop_
_entity.id
_entity.type
_entity.pdbx_description
1 polymer ?
#
loop_
_entity_poly.entity_id
_entity_poly.type
_entity_poly.pdbx_seq_one_letter_code
_entity_poly.pdbx_strand_id
1 'polypeptide(L)'
;MNKFKVFFLIIILTATIFMVHNAKAEDSINFLLKIFNIEQKEADYFVKLDLSNEDLGLVFYLYSNSDRPMTRNDLQYIEKYKNNIRYLSLYFGMPPIMFEDGIIKLHHPSRKRLFPPISAKKYEKRNKTKHGEEKIEVKGNKYEYKYINKRHHIVENIEIKKNKYDYYYKDSNIIEKLSVKYPNYKYQYYYKNFNTGEEIRKQGRGKALDPKLLYRELKEEKQNDPSFIFSLKININLKK
;
A
#
# COMPACT_ATOMS: atom_id res chain seq x y z
N MET A 1 39.49 28.81 -30.89
CA MET A 1 38.73 27.64 -30.38
C MET A 1 37.38 27.60 -31.11
N ASN A 2 37.16 26.62 -32.00
CA ASN A 2 36.01 26.64 -32.92
C ASN A 2 34.69 26.62 -32.13
N LYS A 3 33.86 27.65 -32.30
CA LYS A 3 32.52 27.78 -31.71
C LYS A 3 31.65 26.52 -31.96
N PHE A 4 31.87 25.87 -33.10
CA PHE A 4 31.26 24.60 -33.46
C PHE A 4 31.63 23.43 -32.54
N LYS A 5 32.91 23.32 -32.11
CA LYS A 5 33.35 22.25 -31.21
C LYS A 5 32.76 22.41 -29.81
N VAL A 6 32.61 23.65 -29.33
CA VAL A 6 31.99 23.96 -28.03
C VAL A 6 30.50 23.63 -28.06
N PHE A 7 29.80 23.98 -29.14
CA PHE A 7 28.37 23.68 -29.30
C PHE A 7 28.09 22.17 -29.36
N PHE A 8 28.94 21.42 -30.07
CA PHE A 8 28.83 19.96 -30.16
C PHE A 8 29.10 19.29 -28.81
N LEU A 9 30.06 19.81 -28.03
CA LEU A 9 30.34 19.30 -26.68
C LEU A 9 29.16 19.52 -25.72
N ILE A 10 28.49 20.67 -25.80
CA ILE A 10 27.32 20.98 -24.98
C ILE A 10 26.15 20.05 -25.33
N ILE A 11 25.92 19.76 -26.61
CA ILE A 11 24.86 18.84 -27.06
C ILE A 11 25.14 17.39 -26.59
N ILE A 12 26.39 16.93 -26.67
CA ILE A 12 26.77 15.60 -26.16
C ILE A 12 26.61 15.55 -24.63
N LEU A 13 26.99 16.62 -23.93
CA LEU A 13 26.86 16.69 -22.47
C LEU A 13 25.39 16.70 -22.04
N THR A 14 24.53 17.46 -22.71
CA THR A 14 23.08 17.45 -22.40
C THR A 14 22.43 16.12 -22.77
N ALA A 15 22.79 15.51 -23.90
CA ALA A 15 22.28 14.19 -24.31
C ALA A 15 22.72 13.07 -23.36
N THR A 16 23.96 13.10 -22.87
CA THR A 16 24.46 12.12 -21.89
C THR A 16 23.83 12.31 -20.52
N ILE A 17 23.64 13.55 -20.06
CA ILE A 17 22.89 13.84 -18.83
C ILE A 17 21.44 13.34 -18.94
N PHE A 18 20.79 13.55 -20.10
CA PHE A 18 19.43 13.05 -20.36
C PHE A 18 19.36 11.51 -20.38
N MET A 19 20.33 10.85 -21.02
CA MET A 19 20.40 9.38 -21.04
C MET A 19 20.66 8.79 -19.65
N VAL A 20 21.54 9.39 -18.84
CA VAL A 20 21.82 8.94 -17.47
C VAL A 20 20.61 9.17 -16.55
N HIS A 21 19.85 10.27 -16.75
CA HIS A 21 18.59 10.49 -16.01
C HIS A 21 17.53 9.47 -16.37
N ASN A 22 17.36 9.16 -17.66
CA ASN A 22 16.40 8.15 -18.12
C ASN A 22 16.80 6.74 -17.68
N ALA A 23 18.08 6.37 -17.72
CA ALA A 23 18.55 5.07 -17.22
C ALA A 23 18.33 4.90 -15.71
N LYS A 24 18.53 5.96 -14.90
CA LYS A 24 18.21 5.94 -13.46
C LYS A 24 16.70 5.84 -13.18
N ALA A 25 15.85 6.46 -14.01
CA ALA A 25 14.40 6.38 -13.88
C ALA A 25 13.88 4.99 -14.30
N GLU A 26 14.43 4.43 -15.38
CA GLU A 26 14.08 3.11 -15.91
C GLU A 26 14.51 1.96 -14.97
N ASP A 27 15.64 2.10 -14.27
CA ASP A 27 16.07 1.15 -13.22
C ASP A 27 15.20 1.20 -11.95
N SER A 28 14.53 2.32 -11.68
CA SER A 28 13.83 2.54 -10.40
C SER A 28 12.39 1.99 -10.35
N ILE A 29 11.68 1.95 -11.48
CA ILE A 29 10.34 1.35 -11.54
C ILE A 29 10.43 -0.18 -11.61
N ASN A 30 11.42 -0.73 -12.31
CA ASN A 30 11.67 -2.17 -12.39
C ASN A 30 11.82 -2.81 -11.00
N PHE A 31 12.43 -2.08 -10.06
CA PHE A 31 12.50 -2.47 -8.65
C PHE A 31 11.10 -2.61 -8.01
N LEU A 32 10.22 -1.62 -8.21
CA LEU A 32 8.86 -1.66 -7.69
C LEU A 32 8.06 -2.80 -8.32
N LEU A 33 8.15 -3.00 -9.64
CA LEU A 33 7.46 -4.09 -10.32
C LEU A 33 7.82 -5.45 -9.73
N LYS A 34 9.10 -5.67 -9.41
CA LYS A 34 9.59 -6.89 -8.77
C LYS A 34 9.05 -7.07 -7.35
N ILE A 35 9.08 -6.03 -6.52
CA ILE A 35 8.57 -6.13 -5.14
C ILE A 35 7.08 -6.40 -5.12
N PHE A 36 6.32 -5.72 -5.97
CA PHE A 36 4.85 -5.78 -5.95
C PHE A 36 4.27 -6.86 -6.88
N ASN A 37 5.14 -7.68 -7.49
CA ASN A 37 4.80 -8.76 -8.40
C ASN A 37 3.88 -8.28 -9.54
N ILE A 38 4.27 -7.18 -10.18
CA ILE A 38 3.57 -6.52 -11.30
C ILE A 38 4.24 -6.96 -12.60
N GLU A 39 3.43 -7.28 -13.62
CA GLU A 39 3.97 -7.67 -14.92
C GLU A 39 4.49 -6.45 -15.69
N GLN A 40 5.54 -6.62 -16.50
CA GLN A 40 6.13 -5.52 -17.27
C GLN A 40 5.11 -4.84 -18.21
N LYS A 41 4.16 -5.59 -18.76
CA LYS A 41 3.09 -5.05 -19.62
C LYS A 41 2.18 -4.05 -18.89
N GLU A 42 2.10 -4.13 -17.56
CA GLU A 42 1.32 -3.21 -16.72
C GLU A 42 2.14 -1.97 -16.33
N ALA A 43 3.48 -2.04 -16.44
CA ALA A 43 4.39 -0.94 -16.13
C ALA A 43 4.14 0.29 -16.99
N ASP A 44 3.80 0.10 -18.27
CA ASP A 44 3.48 1.17 -19.21
C ASP A 44 2.35 2.09 -18.74
N TYR A 45 1.47 1.59 -17.86
CA TYR A 45 0.40 2.40 -17.27
C TYR A 45 0.91 3.32 -16.18
N PHE A 46 1.96 2.93 -15.46
CA PHE A 46 2.53 3.68 -14.35
C PHE A 46 3.60 4.66 -14.80
N VAL A 47 4.37 4.33 -15.84
CA VAL A 47 5.34 5.25 -16.47
C VAL A 47 4.66 6.51 -17.00
N LYS A 48 3.40 6.41 -17.40
CA LYS A 48 2.59 7.54 -17.91
C LYS A 48 1.97 8.40 -16.80
N LEU A 49 2.10 8.00 -15.54
CA LEU A 49 1.62 8.80 -14.41
C LEU A 49 2.71 9.77 -13.99
N ASP A 50 2.35 11.02 -13.71
CA ASP A 50 3.27 12.03 -13.17
C ASP A 50 3.49 11.83 -11.65
N LEU A 51 3.95 10.62 -11.30
CA LEU A 51 4.22 10.18 -9.94
C LEU A 51 5.70 9.82 -9.79
N SER A 52 6.29 10.24 -8.68
CA SER A 52 7.62 9.77 -8.29
C SER A 52 7.58 8.28 -7.93
N ASN A 53 8.72 7.60 -7.94
CA ASN A 53 8.79 6.19 -7.50
C ASN A 53 8.45 6.03 -6.02
N GLU A 54 8.76 7.05 -5.22
CA GLU A 54 8.40 7.11 -3.81
C GLU A 54 6.88 7.16 -3.64
N ASP A 55 6.20 8.01 -4.42
CA ASP A 55 4.74 8.08 -4.43
C ASP A 55 4.13 6.77 -4.95
N LEU A 56 4.65 6.21 -6.05
CA LEU A 56 4.20 4.92 -6.59
C LEU A 56 4.41 3.78 -5.59
N GLY A 57 5.54 3.75 -4.90
CA GLY A 57 5.84 2.76 -3.86
C GLY A 57 4.84 2.82 -2.71
N LEU A 58 4.50 4.03 -2.25
CA LEU A 58 3.45 4.21 -1.25
C LEU A 58 2.09 3.71 -1.75
N VAL A 59 1.75 4.03 -2.99
CA VAL A 59 0.48 3.62 -3.59
C VAL A 59 0.39 2.11 -3.64
N PHE A 60 1.39 1.44 -4.21
CA PHE A 60 1.43 -0.01 -4.30
C PHE A 60 1.36 -0.66 -2.92
N TYR A 61 2.08 -0.12 -1.94
CA TYR A 61 2.02 -0.57 -0.56
C TYR A 61 0.60 -0.50 0.04
N LEU A 62 -0.10 0.63 -0.12
CA LEU A 62 -1.47 0.79 0.38
C LEU A 62 -2.47 -0.14 -0.31
N TYR A 63 -2.32 -0.38 -1.61
CA TYR A 63 -3.17 -1.33 -2.34
C TYR A 63 -2.94 -2.77 -1.90
N SER A 64 -1.68 -3.20 -1.84
CA SER A 64 -1.32 -4.55 -1.43
C SER A 64 -1.80 -4.85 -0.01
N ASN A 65 -1.62 -3.90 0.92
CA ASN A 65 -2.08 -4.05 2.30
C ASN A 65 -3.58 -3.78 2.52
N SER A 66 -4.34 -3.39 1.51
CA SER A 66 -5.79 -3.24 1.63
C SER A 66 -6.55 -4.35 0.90
N ASP A 67 -5.82 -5.28 0.28
CA ASP A 67 -6.29 -6.27 -0.69
C ASP A 67 -7.25 -5.68 -1.74
N ARG A 68 -7.06 -4.40 -2.06
CA ARG A 68 -7.89 -3.70 -3.02
C ARG A 68 -7.33 -3.91 -4.42
N PRO A 69 -8.17 -4.18 -5.44
CA PRO A 69 -7.71 -4.12 -6.82
C PRO A 69 -7.53 -2.66 -7.25
N MET A 70 -6.42 -2.39 -7.92
CA MET A 70 -6.16 -1.09 -8.54
C MET A 70 -6.95 -0.95 -9.84
N THR A 71 -7.69 0.15 -9.96
CA THR A 71 -8.48 0.49 -11.15
C THR A 71 -7.98 1.80 -11.77
N ARG A 72 -8.28 2.02 -13.05
CA ARG A 72 -7.88 3.24 -13.78
C ARG A 72 -8.35 4.53 -13.09
N ASN A 73 -9.57 4.53 -12.55
CA ASN A 73 -10.15 5.71 -11.88
C ASN A 73 -9.44 6.06 -10.57
N ASP A 74 -8.73 5.11 -9.97
CA ASP A 74 -8.03 5.38 -8.71
C ASP A 74 -6.77 6.24 -8.93
N LEU A 75 -6.11 6.13 -10.08
CA LEU A 75 -4.80 6.76 -10.34
C LEU A 75 -4.86 8.29 -10.23
N GLN A 76 -5.84 8.91 -10.88
CA GLN A 76 -6.05 10.37 -10.81
C GLN A 76 -6.40 10.84 -9.40
N TYR A 77 -7.13 10.03 -8.63
CA TYR A 77 -7.48 10.37 -7.27
C TYR A 77 -6.27 10.33 -6.35
N ILE A 78 -5.44 9.30 -6.48
CA ILE A 78 -4.19 9.14 -5.73
C ILE A 78 -3.27 10.33 -5.97
N GLU A 79 -3.06 10.69 -7.24
CA GLU A 79 -2.25 11.83 -7.63
C GLU A 79 -2.73 13.13 -6.95
N LYS A 80 -4.05 13.36 -6.94
CA LYS A 80 -4.66 14.52 -6.28
C LYS A 80 -4.43 14.57 -4.77
N TYR A 81 -4.35 13.41 -4.10
CA TYR A 81 -4.27 13.32 -2.64
C TYR A 81 -2.93 12.79 -2.11
N LYS A 82 -1.88 12.69 -2.95
CA LYS A 82 -0.55 12.18 -2.56
C LYS A 82 0.06 12.95 -1.39
N ASN A 83 -0.19 14.25 -1.31
CA ASN A 83 0.27 15.10 -0.21
C ASN A 83 -0.59 15.02 1.06
N ASN A 84 -1.70 14.28 1.04
CA ASN A 84 -2.57 14.05 2.19
C ASN A 84 -2.57 12.56 2.56
N ILE A 85 -1.40 12.08 3.00
CA ILE A 85 -1.13 10.68 3.36
C ILE A 85 -2.19 10.16 4.34
N ARG A 86 -2.57 10.97 5.35
CA ARG A 86 -3.59 10.58 6.31
C ARG A 86 -4.91 10.22 5.63
N TYR A 87 -5.37 11.05 4.71
CA TYR A 87 -6.59 10.80 3.98
C TYR A 87 -6.48 9.57 3.07
N LEU A 88 -5.33 9.40 2.41
CA LEU A 88 -5.06 8.25 1.55
C LEU A 88 -5.05 6.95 2.37
N SER A 89 -4.30 6.86 3.46
CA SER A 89 -4.27 5.67 4.33
C SER A 89 -5.65 5.32 4.88
N LEU A 90 -6.42 6.32 5.35
CA LEU A 90 -7.78 6.11 5.83
C LEU A 90 -8.69 5.51 4.75
N TYR A 91 -8.54 5.97 3.51
CA TYR A 91 -9.30 5.46 2.38
C TYR A 91 -9.04 3.97 2.11
N PHE A 92 -7.79 3.53 2.31
CA PHE A 92 -7.37 2.14 2.17
C PHE A 92 -7.56 1.29 3.44
N GLY A 93 -8.14 1.84 4.51
CA GLY A 93 -8.28 1.11 5.77
C GLY A 93 -6.93 0.83 6.45
N MET A 94 -5.94 1.69 6.21
CA MET A 94 -4.58 1.59 6.73
C MET A 94 -4.28 2.71 7.75
N PRO A 95 -3.42 2.46 8.74
CA PRO A 95 -2.96 3.52 9.62
C PRO A 95 -1.96 4.41 8.86
N PRO A 96 -1.99 5.74 9.05
CA PRO A 96 -1.04 6.66 8.43
C PRO A 96 0.28 6.72 9.21
N ILE A 97 0.83 5.56 9.56
CA ILE A 97 2.10 5.44 10.29
C ILE A 97 3.02 4.42 9.65
N MET A 98 4.32 4.61 9.85
CA MET A 98 5.36 3.59 9.64
C MET A 98 5.83 3.08 10.98
N PHE A 99 6.20 1.81 11.05
CA PHE A 99 6.65 1.15 12.28
C PHE A 99 8.18 1.18 12.36
N GLU A 100 8.74 1.28 13.57
CA GLU A 100 10.20 1.17 13.76
C GLU A 100 10.72 -0.21 13.37
N ASP A 101 9.92 -1.26 13.56
CA ASP A 101 10.27 -2.65 13.21
C ASP A 101 10.11 -2.96 11.70
N GLY A 102 9.97 -1.94 10.86
CA GLY A 102 9.91 -2.04 9.40
C GLY A 102 8.51 -2.10 8.81
N ILE A 103 8.42 -2.68 7.63
CA ILE A 103 7.20 -2.70 6.82
C ILE A 103 6.28 -3.84 7.28
N ILE A 104 4.98 -3.57 7.36
CA ILE A 104 3.98 -4.57 7.70
C ILE A 104 3.22 -5.08 6.47
N LYS A 105 2.83 -6.35 6.52
CA LYS A 105 1.95 -6.99 5.56
C LYS A 105 0.82 -7.67 6.32
N LEU A 106 -0.37 -7.07 6.29
CA LEU A 106 -1.55 -7.56 7.01
C LEU A 106 -2.22 -8.70 6.23
N HIS A 107 -2.78 -9.67 6.95
CA HIS A 107 -3.54 -10.77 6.36
C HIS A 107 -4.96 -10.34 5.98
N HIS A 108 -5.43 -10.77 4.83
CA HIS A 108 -6.80 -10.52 4.39
C HIS A 108 -7.39 -11.80 3.81
N PRO A 109 -8.71 -12.04 4.00
CA PRO A 109 -9.37 -13.16 3.36
C PRO A 109 -9.40 -12.94 1.84
N SER A 110 -9.00 -13.94 1.06
CA SER A 110 -9.04 -13.87 -0.41
C SER A 110 -10.48 -13.89 -0.92
N ARG A 111 -11.03 -12.70 -1.25
CA ARG A 111 -12.41 -12.55 -1.76
C ARG A 111 -12.63 -11.18 -2.41
N LYS A 112 -13.82 -11.00 -3.01
CA LYS A 112 -14.32 -9.68 -3.38
C LYS A 112 -14.79 -8.92 -2.14
N ARG A 113 -14.02 -7.92 -1.71
CA ARG A 113 -14.29 -7.02 -0.57
C ARG A 113 -15.15 -5.82 -0.95
N LEU A 114 -15.92 -5.31 0.02
CA LEU A 114 -16.56 -4.00 -0.05
C LEU A 114 -15.53 -2.90 0.17
N PHE A 115 -15.45 -1.98 -0.78
CA PHE A 115 -14.62 -0.79 -0.68
C PHE A 115 -15.49 0.47 -0.76
N PRO A 116 -15.10 1.55 -0.09
CA PRO A 116 -15.78 2.82 -0.27
C PRO A 116 -15.48 3.34 -1.70
N PRO A 117 -16.45 3.96 -2.39
CA PRO A 117 -16.20 4.66 -3.64
C PRO A 117 -15.09 5.68 -3.47
N ILE A 118 -14.35 5.92 -4.55
CA ILE A 118 -13.28 6.92 -4.59
C ILE A 118 -13.83 8.27 -4.13
N SER A 119 -13.10 8.96 -3.25
CA SER A 119 -13.45 10.27 -2.67
C SER A 119 -14.65 10.32 -1.71
N ALA A 120 -15.28 9.19 -1.37
CA ALA A 120 -16.46 9.19 -0.51
C ALA A 120 -16.11 9.69 0.91
N LYS A 121 -16.61 10.88 1.27
CA LYS A 121 -16.48 11.45 2.63
C LYS A 121 -17.39 10.75 3.65
N LYS A 122 -18.50 10.18 3.16
CA LYS A 122 -19.46 9.38 3.91
C LYS A 122 -19.86 8.19 3.05
N TYR A 123 -19.81 6.99 3.60
CA TYR A 123 -20.20 5.77 2.93
C TYR A 123 -20.60 4.73 3.96
N GLU A 124 -21.72 4.05 3.76
CA GLU A 124 -22.07 2.87 4.55
C GLU A 124 -22.63 1.82 3.62
N LYS A 125 -22.18 0.58 3.80
CA LYS A 125 -22.76 -0.57 3.11
C LYS A 125 -22.69 -1.79 4.00
N ARG A 126 -23.74 -2.60 3.95
CA ARG A 126 -23.82 -3.87 4.66
C ARG A 126 -24.35 -4.95 3.72
N ASN A 127 -23.67 -6.09 3.71
CA ASN A 127 -24.14 -7.32 3.11
C ASN A 127 -24.32 -8.36 4.22
N LYS A 128 -25.45 -9.05 4.27
CA LYS A 128 -25.71 -10.11 5.25
C LYS A 128 -26.20 -11.36 4.53
N THR A 129 -25.65 -12.50 4.90
CA THR A 129 -26.08 -13.82 4.40
C THR A 129 -26.31 -14.76 5.59
N LYS A 130 -26.83 -15.97 5.33
CA LYS A 130 -26.94 -17.02 6.36
C LYS A 130 -25.58 -17.37 6.98
N HIS A 131 -24.50 -17.26 6.21
CA HIS A 131 -23.16 -17.72 6.59
C HIS A 131 -22.20 -16.60 6.97
N GLY A 132 -22.64 -15.35 7.00
CA GLY A 132 -21.73 -14.26 7.30
C GLY A 132 -22.33 -12.87 7.14
N GLU A 133 -21.52 -11.89 7.49
CA GLU A 133 -21.83 -10.48 7.28
C GLU A 133 -20.57 -9.72 6.87
N GLU A 134 -20.78 -8.68 6.09
CA GLU A 134 -19.77 -7.69 5.77
C GLU A 134 -20.39 -6.31 5.97
N LYS A 135 -19.74 -5.44 6.74
CA LYS A 135 -20.13 -4.05 6.93
C LYS A 135 -18.91 -3.17 6.70
N ILE A 136 -19.12 -2.05 6.01
CA ILE A 136 -18.17 -0.95 5.94
C ILE A 136 -18.89 0.36 6.23
N GLU A 137 -18.23 1.23 6.99
CA GLU A 137 -18.69 2.56 7.35
C GLU A 137 -17.53 3.56 7.33
N VAL A 138 -17.65 4.60 6.52
CA VAL A 138 -16.70 5.72 6.44
C VAL A 138 -17.46 7.00 6.78
N LYS A 139 -16.92 7.78 7.72
CA LYS A 139 -17.51 9.06 8.13
C LYS A 139 -16.42 10.02 8.60
N GLY A 140 -16.00 10.95 7.74
CA GLY A 140 -14.93 11.89 8.06
C GLY A 140 -13.62 11.16 8.36
N ASN A 141 -13.14 11.24 9.60
CA ASN A 141 -11.90 10.58 10.06
C ASN A 141 -12.14 9.17 10.65
N LYS A 142 -13.30 8.59 10.38
CA LYS A 142 -13.70 7.25 10.84
C LYS A 142 -13.74 6.29 9.67
N TYR A 143 -13.10 5.14 9.81
CA TYR A 143 -13.23 3.99 8.92
C TYR A 143 -13.48 2.76 9.79
N GLU A 144 -14.61 2.11 9.63
CA GLU A 144 -14.92 0.84 10.29
C GLU A 144 -15.27 -0.18 9.24
N TYR A 145 -14.62 -1.33 9.31
CA TYR A 145 -14.90 -2.47 8.46
C TYR A 145 -14.96 -3.72 9.33
N LYS A 146 -15.94 -4.57 9.02
CA LYS A 146 -16.18 -5.82 9.71
C LYS A 146 -16.55 -6.88 8.69
N TYR A 147 -15.92 -8.03 8.77
CA TYR A 147 -16.24 -9.20 8.00
C TYR A 147 -16.28 -10.43 8.90
N ILE A 148 -17.34 -11.22 8.75
CA ILE A 148 -17.50 -12.50 9.42
C ILE A 148 -17.93 -13.53 8.38
N ASN A 149 -17.22 -14.65 8.33
CA ASN A 149 -17.61 -15.83 7.59
C ASN A 149 -17.63 -17.03 8.51
N LYS A 150 -18.83 -17.49 8.87
CA LYS A 150 -19.03 -18.62 9.77
C LYS A 150 -18.57 -19.94 9.17
N ARG A 151 -18.71 -20.12 7.85
CA ARG A 151 -18.37 -21.38 7.16
C ARG A 151 -16.87 -21.64 7.17
N HIS A 152 -16.08 -20.58 7.04
CA HIS A 152 -14.62 -20.66 6.99
C HIS A 152 -13.95 -20.21 8.30
N HIS A 153 -14.74 -19.96 9.35
CA HIS A 153 -14.27 -19.46 10.65
C HIS A 153 -13.43 -18.17 10.56
N ILE A 154 -13.72 -17.32 9.57
CA ILE A 154 -12.98 -16.07 9.34
C ILE A 154 -13.67 -14.91 10.06
N VAL A 155 -12.88 -14.11 10.76
CA VAL A 155 -13.27 -12.81 11.31
C VAL A 155 -12.20 -11.80 10.96
N GLU A 156 -12.62 -10.65 10.44
CA GLU A 156 -11.74 -9.53 10.16
C GLU A 156 -12.40 -8.22 10.61
N ASN A 157 -11.68 -7.39 11.34
CA ASN A 157 -12.13 -6.06 11.75
C ASN A 157 -11.01 -5.05 11.51
N ILE A 158 -11.37 -3.89 10.96
CA ILE A 158 -10.52 -2.70 10.86
C ILE A 158 -11.29 -1.55 11.48
N GLU A 159 -10.70 -0.86 12.42
CA GLU A 159 -11.27 0.31 13.07
C GLU A 159 -10.24 1.44 13.07
N ILE A 160 -10.59 2.55 12.43
CA ILE A 160 -9.80 3.77 12.44
C ILE A 160 -10.64 4.89 13.02
N LYS A 161 -10.11 5.50 14.07
CA LYS A 161 -10.68 6.67 14.74
C LYS A 161 -9.64 7.78 14.78
N LYS A 162 -10.03 8.97 15.26
CA LYS A 162 -9.14 10.14 15.33
C LYS A 162 -7.78 9.84 15.97
N ASN A 163 -7.78 9.01 17.02
CA ASN A 163 -6.62 8.76 17.90
C ASN A 163 -6.13 7.30 17.89
N LYS A 164 -6.74 6.40 17.11
CA LYS A 164 -6.34 4.99 17.08
C LYS A 164 -6.58 4.30 15.76
N TYR A 165 -5.85 3.21 15.56
CA TYR A 165 -6.08 2.18 14.58
C TYR A 165 -6.11 0.84 15.30
N ASP A 166 -7.10 0.00 15.02
CA ASP A 166 -7.12 -1.39 15.43
C ASP A 166 -7.44 -2.27 14.23
N TYR A 167 -6.65 -3.32 14.07
CA TYR A 167 -6.87 -4.38 13.11
C TYR A 167 -6.87 -5.71 13.83
N TYR A 168 -7.79 -6.57 13.42
CA TYR A 168 -7.93 -7.94 13.91
C TYR A 168 -8.27 -8.84 12.73
N TYR A 169 -7.52 -9.91 12.58
CA TYR A 169 -7.82 -11.01 11.69
C TYR A 169 -7.73 -12.34 12.45
N LYS A 170 -8.65 -13.24 12.13
CA LYS A 170 -8.62 -14.61 12.60
C LYS A 170 -9.23 -15.52 11.56
N ASP A 171 -8.59 -16.65 11.33
CA ASP A 171 -9.19 -17.84 10.72
C ASP A 171 -8.90 -19.08 11.58
N SER A 172 -9.07 -20.28 11.03
CA SER A 172 -8.76 -21.53 11.73
C SER A 172 -7.28 -21.71 12.07
N ASN A 173 -6.39 -21.06 11.33
CA ASN A 173 -4.96 -21.28 11.34
C ASN A 173 -4.16 -20.08 11.85
N ILE A 174 -4.70 -18.86 11.76
CA ILE A 174 -3.98 -17.63 12.05
C ILE A 174 -4.81 -16.73 12.96
N ILE A 175 -4.13 -16.04 13.87
CA ILE A 175 -4.62 -14.81 14.51
C ILE A 175 -3.59 -13.70 14.27
N GLU A 176 -4.05 -12.55 13.81
CA GLU A 176 -3.24 -11.35 13.65
C GLU A 176 -3.95 -10.14 14.27
N LYS A 177 -3.19 -9.30 14.98
CA LYS A 177 -3.68 -8.08 15.61
C LYS A 177 -2.67 -6.97 15.47
N LEU A 178 -3.15 -5.77 15.17
CA LEU A 178 -2.35 -4.56 15.19
C LEU A 178 -3.16 -3.46 15.89
N SER A 179 -2.60 -2.86 16.93
CA SER A 179 -3.18 -1.70 17.59
C SER A 179 -2.18 -0.55 17.56
N VAL A 180 -2.65 0.65 17.22
CA VAL A 180 -1.85 1.87 17.14
C VAL A 180 -2.57 3.00 17.87
N LYS A 181 -1.84 3.72 18.71
CA LYS A 181 -2.29 4.95 19.37
C LYS A 181 -1.58 6.14 18.73
N TYR A 182 -2.31 6.92 17.93
CA TYR A 182 -1.72 8.04 17.19
C TYR A 182 -1.07 9.13 18.04
N PRO A 183 -1.60 9.53 19.22
CA PRO A 183 -1.02 10.63 19.99
C PRO A 183 0.45 10.46 20.38
N ASN A 184 0.93 9.23 20.49
CA ASN A 184 2.32 8.92 20.85
C ASN A 184 2.95 7.88 19.89
N TYR A 185 2.29 7.61 18.76
CA TYR A 185 2.66 6.61 17.77
C TYR A 185 2.96 5.21 18.33
N LYS A 186 2.50 4.87 19.55
CA LYS A 186 2.77 3.54 20.11
C LYS A 186 1.95 2.50 19.36
N TYR A 187 2.58 1.37 19.05
CA TYR A 187 1.89 0.23 18.48
C TYR A 187 2.18 -1.06 19.24
N GLN A 188 1.27 -2.01 19.05
CA GLN A 188 1.40 -3.39 19.47
C GLN A 188 0.95 -4.28 18.33
N TYR A 189 1.79 -5.26 17.99
CA TYR A 189 1.52 -6.24 16.96
C TYR A 189 1.63 -7.65 17.53
N TYR A 190 0.68 -8.49 17.15
CA TYR A 190 0.63 -9.88 17.55
C TYR A 190 0.24 -10.73 16.34
N TYR A 191 1.01 -11.78 16.08
CA TYR A 191 0.69 -12.79 15.08
C TYR A 191 0.93 -14.18 15.68
N LYS A 192 0.06 -15.12 15.35
CA LYS A 192 0.22 -16.53 15.69
C LYS A 192 -0.32 -17.41 14.59
N ASN A 193 0.49 -18.35 14.14
CA ASN A 193 0.12 -19.41 13.22
C ASN A 193 0.00 -20.73 14.00
N PHE A 194 -1.19 -21.30 14.05
CA PHE A 194 -1.47 -22.55 14.75
C PHE A 194 -0.93 -23.79 14.02
N ASN A 195 -0.72 -23.70 12.71
CA ASN A 195 -0.20 -24.82 11.92
C ASN A 195 1.31 -24.98 12.09
N THR A 196 2.06 -23.87 12.10
CA THR A 196 3.52 -23.89 12.22
C THR A 196 4.01 -23.68 13.66
N GLY A 197 3.15 -23.18 14.55
CA GLY A 197 3.53 -22.77 15.91
C GLY A 197 4.23 -21.40 15.97
N GLU A 198 4.43 -20.74 14.83
CA GLU A 198 5.07 -19.42 14.75
C GLU A 198 4.28 -18.38 15.54
N GLU A 199 4.97 -17.60 16.36
CA GLU A 199 4.39 -16.53 17.17
C GLU A 199 5.29 -15.30 17.16
N ILE A 200 4.73 -14.15 16.80
CA ILE A 200 5.42 -12.86 16.74
C ILE A 200 4.71 -11.88 17.68
N ARG A 201 5.49 -11.24 18.56
CA ARG A 201 5.03 -10.17 19.45
C ARG A 201 5.96 -8.98 19.30
N LYS A 202 5.42 -7.86 18.84
CA LYS A 202 6.17 -6.62 18.66
C LYS A 202 5.47 -5.47 19.36
N GLN A 203 6.25 -4.56 19.92
CA GLN A 203 5.76 -3.31 20.49
C GLN A 203 6.83 -2.26 20.30
N GLY A 204 6.42 -1.05 19.92
CA GLY A 204 7.37 0.00 19.60
C GLY A 204 6.68 1.33 19.37
N ARG A 205 7.40 2.25 18.75
CA ARG A 205 6.85 3.51 18.27
C ARG A 205 6.91 3.57 16.76
N GLY A 206 5.93 4.24 16.20
CA GLY A 206 5.91 4.57 14.79
C GLY A 206 6.32 6.01 14.56
N LYS A 207 6.32 6.36 13.28
CA LYS A 207 6.45 7.71 12.74
C LYS A 207 5.33 7.94 11.74
N ALA A 208 5.10 9.19 11.34
CA ALA A 208 4.15 9.47 10.27
C ALA A 208 4.57 8.71 9.00
N LEU A 209 3.59 8.23 8.24
CA LEU A 209 3.84 7.57 6.96
C LEU A 209 4.44 8.57 5.97
N ASP A 210 5.61 8.23 5.42
CA ASP A 210 6.40 9.07 4.53
C ASP A 210 6.80 8.28 3.28
N PRO A 211 6.47 8.75 2.05
CA PRO A 211 6.75 8.01 0.82
C PRO A 211 8.25 7.71 0.59
N LYS A 212 9.13 8.67 0.91
CA LYS A 212 10.57 8.52 0.68
C LYS A 212 11.16 7.48 1.62
N LEU A 213 10.75 7.54 2.87
CA LEU A 213 11.18 6.62 3.90
C LEU A 213 10.67 5.20 3.64
N LEU A 214 9.40 5.07 3.25
CA LEU A 214 8.83 3.78 2.86
C LEU A 214 9.57 3.19 1.65
N TYR A 215 9.85 3.98 0.63
CA TYR A 215 10.60 3.52 -0.54
C TYR A 215 12.00 3.04 -0.18
N ARG A 216 12.67 3.71 0.77
CA ARG A 216 13.95 3.25 1.30
C ARG A 216 13.83 1.93 2.07
N GLU A 217 12.87 1.82 2.98
CA GLU A 217 12.63 0.58 3.72
C GLU A 217 12.27 -0.59 2.78
N LEU A 218 11.51 -0.35 1.71
CA LEU A 218 11.22 -1.38 0.70
C LEU A 218 12.50 -1.89 0.02
N LYS A 219 13.47 -1.00 -0.23
CA LYS A 219 14.77 -1.38 -0.80
C LYS A 219 15.60 -2.19 0.19
N GLU A 220 15.68 -1.73 1.43
CA GLU A 220 16.41 -2.39 2.51
C GLU A 220 15.85 -3.80 2.76
N GLU A 221 14.53 -3.97 2.88
CA GLU A 221 13.89 -5.28 3.02
C GLU A 221 14.19 -6.21 1.84
N LYS A 222 14.12 -5.71 0.60
CA LYS A 222 14.40 -6.52 -0.59
C LYS A 222 15.88 -6.91 -0.72
N GLN A 223 16.79 -6.09 -0.18
CA GLN A 223 18.22 -6.41 -0.12
C GLN A 223 18.50 -7.46 0.95
N ASN A 224 17.85 -7.35 2.11
CA ASN A 224 18.00 -8.28 3.23
C ASN A 224 17.35 -9.64 2.95
N ASP A 225 16.17 -9.64 2.33
CA ASP A 225 15.42 -10.82 1.91
C ASP A 225 15.05 -10.71 0.42
N PRO A 226 15.83 -11.36 -0.47
CA PRO A 226 15.52 -11.40 -1.90
C PRO A 226 14.16 -12.03 -2.23
N SER A 227 13.56 -12.81 -1.32
CA SER A 227 12.22 -13.39 -1.50
C SER A 227 11.08 -12.46 -1.09
N PHE A 228 11.40 -11.32 -0.45
CA PHE A 228 10.42 -10.34 -0.01
C PHE A 228 9.58 -9.80 -1.18
N ILE A 229 8.27 -10.02 -1.11
CA ILE A 229 7.29 -9.56 -2.09
C ILE A 229 5.97 -9.14 -1.47
N PHE A 230 5.35 -8.14 -2.08
CA PHE A 230 3.94 -7.81 -1.95
C PHE A 230 3.15 -8.36 -3.14
N SER A 231 1.86 -8.62 -2.94
CA SER A 231 0.95 -8.95 -4.03
C SER A 231 0.10 -7.72 -4.32
N LEU A 232 0.20 -7.18 -5.53
CA LEU A 232 -0.68 -6.12 -6.02
C LEU A 232 -1.68 -6.72 -7.02
N LYS A 233 -2.97 -6.51 -6.78
CA LYS A 233 -4.02 -6.91 -7.73
C LYS A 233 -4.31 -5.73 -8.66
N ILE A 234 -4.10 -5.91 -9.96
CA ILE A 234 -4.34 -4.89 -10.98
C ILE A 234 -5.57 -5.31 -11.80
N ASN A 235 -6.55 -4.42 -11.93
CA ASN A 235 -7.72 -4.61 -12.78
C ASN A 235 -7.93 -3.35 -13.65
N ILE A 236 -6.96 -3.11 -14.51
CA ILE A 236 -7.02 -2.05 -15.51
C ILE A 236 -7.54 -2.70 -16.80
N ASN A 237 -8.85 -2.92 -16.88
CA ASN A 237 -9.45 -3.45 -18.10
C ASN A 237 -9.46 -2.33 -19.16
N LEU A 238 -8.42 -2.25 -20.00
CA LEU A 238 -8.36 -1.32 -21.13
C LEU A 238 -9.05 -1.93 -22.35
N LYS A 239 -10.38 -1.89 -22.35
CA LYS A 239 -11.16 -1.82 -23.59
C LYS A 239 -12.13 -0.66 -23.51
N LYS A 240 -11.76 0.42 -24.18
CA LYS A 240 -12.55 1.06 -25.23
C LYS A 240 -11.60 1.89 -26.07
#